data_AF-A0A8J6K8R0-F1
#
_entry.id   AF-A0A8J6K8R0-F1
#
_cell.length_a   1.000
_cell.length_b   1.000
_cell.length_c   1.000
_cell.angle_alpha   90.00
_cell.angle_beta   90.00
_cell.angle_gamma   90.00
#
_symmetry.space_group_name_H-M   'P 1'
#
loop_
_entity.id
_entity.type
_entity.pdbx_description
1 polymer ?
#
loop_
_entity_poly.entity_id
_entity_poly.type
_entity_poly.pdbx_seq_one_letter_code
_entity_poly.pdbx_strand_id
1 'polypeptide(L)'
;MSASSRGPSRSAAPRSKTAPVSSSAALASASRGKPSDKLNPKTIDPFADTQRASSPFAAIYSKGGIPCRLVHGSVKHRLHWERPPETIPFDPLLITLAEGLKETRHPYTFVSQEGFKELLMVPAAAEKALPILPKLAAALKGALVHTDGGVFERGLNGLVQLSAIVGPALNIHLKNLLTSLSRRLMDKKYKDGVTSALQKLEQYGGKESLVIIKSKIPTYCSIYS
;
A
#
# COMPACT_ATOMS: atom_id res chain seq x y z
N MET A 1 13.69 57.00 46.47
CA MET A 1 14.30 58.33 46.51
C MET A 1 15.76 58.18 46.95
N SER A 2 16.61 59.03 46.38
CA SER A 2 18.00 59.30 46.77
C SER A 2 19.10 58.40 46.20
N ALA A 3 19.99 59.12 45.53
CA ALA A 3 21.12 58.71 44.72
C ALA A 3 22.46 58.88 45.49
N SER A 4 23.54 58.62 44.73
CA SER A 4 24.96 58.97 44.95
C SER A 4 25.77 58.02 45.82
N SER A 5 26.79 57.31 45.31
CA SER A 5 27.98 57.65 44.48
C SER A 5 29.21 58.06 45.31
N ARG A 6 30.36 57.42 44.98
CA ARG A 6 31.80 57.71 45.23
C ARG A 6 32.49 56.34 45.27
N GLY A 7 33.60 56.03 44.61
CA GLY A 7 34.66 56.78 43.95
C GLY A 7 35.86 55.82 43.77
N PRO A 8 36.96 56.21 43.12
CA PRO A 8 37.60 55.43 42.06
C PRO A 8 39.02 54.94 42.37
N SER A 9 39.61 54.11 41.49
CA SER A 9 40.95 54.29 40.89
C SER A 9 41.59 52.97 40.42
N ARG A 10 41.99 52.89 39.14
CA ARG A 10 43.40 52.96 38.74
C ARG A 10 43.55 52.81 37.22
N SER A 11 44.53 53.56 36.71
CA SER A 11 44.76 53.93 35.33
C SER A 11 45.94 53.19 34.69
N ALA A 12 46.12 53.45 33.38
CA ALA A 12 47.32 53.33 32.53
C ALA A 12 47.43 52.00 31.75
N ALA A 13 47.68 51.94 30.43
CA ALA A 13 48.15 52.88 29.39
C ALA A 13 47.85 52.28 27.97
N PRO A 14 48.44 52.73 26.84
CA PRO A 14 48.28 54.01 26.14
C PRO A 14 47.90 53.90 24.61
N ARG A 15 47.46 55.04 24.06
CA ARG A 15 47.56 55.63 22.68
C ARG A 15 47.84 54.69 21.48
N SER A 16 47.16 54.80 20.33
CA SER A 16 47.14 55.96 19.42
C SER A 16 46.17 55.74 18.23
N LYS A 17 45.45 56.80 17.81
CA LYS A 17 45.09 57.27 16.43
C LYS A 17 44.62 56.22 15.38
N THR A 18 43.51 56.30 14.65
CA THR A 18 42.96 57.37 13.78
C THR A 18 41.59 56.87 13.23
N ALA A 19 40.66 57.77 12.86
CA ALA A 19 39.33 57.42 12.32
C ALA A 19 39.32 57.28 10.76
N PRO A 20 38.16 57.17 10.07
CA PRO A 20 37.45 55.94 9.72
C PRO A 20 37.33 55.76 8.19
N VAL A 21 37.04 54.55 7.67
CA VAL A 21 36.20 54.32 6.47
C VAL A 21 36.08 52.82 6.14
N SER A 22 34.94 52.49 5.53
CA SER A 22 34.64 51.31 4.70
C SER A 22 34.18 50.03 5.40
N SER A 23 32.86 49.87 5.32
CA SER A 23 32.06 48.65 5.35
C SER A 23 32.64 47.46 4.58
N SER A 24 32.64 46.28 5.21
CA SER A 24 32.50 44.95 4.57
C SER A 24 32.14 43.94 5.67
N ALA A 25 30.87 43.56 5.82
CA ALA A 25 30.13 42.58 5.03
C ALA A 25 30.59 41.14 5.28
N ALA A 26 29.67 40.38 5.88
CA ALA A 26 29.78 38.96 6.23
C ALA A 26 30.06 38.08 5.00
N LEU A 27 31.03 37.19 5.13
CA LEU A 27 31.29 36.11 4.17
C LEU A 27 30.36 34.92 4.43
N ALA A 28 29.16 34.97 3.85
CA ALA A 28 28.43 33.76 3.48
C ALA A 28 28.72 33.48 2.00
N SER A 29 29.47 32.41 1.73
CA SER A 29 29.81 31.98 0.38
C SER A 29 28.56 31.44 -0.35
N ALA A 30 27.82 32.32 -1.02
CA ALA A 30 26.87 31.91 -2.03
C ALA A 30 27.65 31.38 -3.24
N SER A 31 27.57 30.07 -3.47
CA SER A 31 28.00 29.46 -4.73
C SER A 31 27.25 30.15 -5.88
N ARG A 32 27.97 30.93 -6.69
CA ARG A 32 27.43 31.56 -7.89
C ARG A 32 26.92 30.46 -8.84
N GLY A 33 25.61 30.32 -8.93
CA GLY A 33 24.96 29.47 -9.94
C GLY A 33 25.44 29.86 -11.34
N LYS A 34 25.65 28.87 -12.20
CA LYS A 34 26.15 29.10 -13.56
C LYS A 34 25.08 29.89 -14.34
N PRO A 35 25.45 30.84 -15.21
CA PRO A 35 24.48 31.60 -16.02
C PRO A 35 23.51 30.73 -16.83
N SER A 36 23.91 29.49 -17.14
CA SER A 36 23.11 28.47 -17.82
C SER A 36 21.90 27.99 -17.01
N ASP A 37 21.88 28.14 -15.68
CA ASP A 37 20.73 27.74 -14.84
C ASP A 37 19.49 28.59 -15.09
N LYS A 38 19.63 29.79 -15.67
CA LYS A 38 18.51 30.65 -16.06
C LYS A 38 17.84 30.24 -17.37
N LEU A 39 18.42 29.29 -18.10
CA LEU A 39 17.96 28.87 -19.44
C LEU A 39 17.54 27.40 -19.53
N ASN A 40 17.49 26.68 -18.40
CA ASN A 40 16.86 25.37 -18.36
C ASN A 40 15.36 25.54 -18.02
N PRO A 41 14.43 25.53 -19.00
CA PRO A 41 13.07 25.13 -18.67
C PRO A 41 13.16 23.76 -17.97
N LYS A 42 12.35 23.51 -16.93
CA LYS A 42 12.32 22.22 -16.23
C LYS A 42 12.30 21.11 -17.28
N THR A 43 13.45 20.48 -17.52
CA THR A 43 13.54 19.37 -18.46
C THR A 43 12.71 18.28 -17.82
N ILE A 44 11.51 18.08 -18.35
CA ILE A 44 10.74 16.88 -18.08
C ILE A 44 11.60 15.74 -18.58
N ASP A 45 12.26 15.05 -17.66
CA ASP A 45 12.95 13.81 -18.00
C ASP A 45 11.86 12.82 -18.41
N PRO A 46 11.76 12.43 -19.70
CA PRO A 46 10.70 11.53 -20.16
C PRO A 46 10.87 10.12 -19.59
N PHE A 47 11.99 9.83 -18.92
CA PHE A 47 12.27 8.58 -18.21
C PHE A 47 12.25 8.73 -16.68
N ALA A 48 12.06 9.95 -16.14
CA ALA A 48 11.73 10.11 -14.74
C ALA A 48 10.28 9.67 -14.56
N ASP A 49 10.12 8.36 -14.40
CA ASP A 49 8.86 7.72 -14.01
C ASP A 49 8.22 8.57 -12.92
N THR A 50 7.08 9.16 -13.26
CA THR A 50 6.41 10.21 -12.49
C THR A 50 6.41 9.83 -11.01
N GLN A 51 7.08 10.63 -10.17
CA GLN A 51 7.08 10.50 -8.71
C GLN A 51 5.69 10.75 -8.12
N ARG A 52 4.72 9.90 -8.43
CA ARG A 52 3.68 9.57 -7.46
C ARG A 52 4.35 8.67 -6.44
N ALA A 53 4.17 8.97 -5.16
CA ALA A 53 4.69 8.16 -4.06
C ALA A 53 4.48 6.68 -4.40
N SER A 54 5.59 5.96 -4.60
CA SER A 54 5.56 4.54 -4.90
C SER A 54 4.77 3.88 -3.78
N SER A 55 3.72 3.13 -4.13
CA SER A 55 2.94 2.42 -3.13
C SER A 55 3.84 1.50 -2.31
N PRO A 56 3.44 1.09 -1.10
CA PRO A 56 4.23 0.15 -0.30
C PRO A 56 4.57 -1.12 -1.11
N PHE A 57 3.62 -1.66 -1.87
CA PHE A 57 3.84 -2.81 -2.73
C PHE A 57 4.86 -2.53 -3.84
N ALA A 58 4.70 -1.45 -4.60
CA ALA A 58 5.61 -1.11 -5.68
C ALA A 58 7.03 -0.85 -5.15
N ALA A 59 7.17 -0.21 -3.99
CA ALA A 59 8.45 -0.01 -3.34
C ALA A 59 9.12 -1.34 -2.92
N ILE A 60 8.37 -2.31 -2.41
CA ILE A 60 8.90 -3.64 -2.06
C ILE A 60 9.30 -4.42 -3.31
N TYR A 61 8.46 -4.40 -4.36
CA TYR A 61 8.75 -5.09 -5.62
C TYR A 61 10.00 -4.53 -6.30
N SER A 62 10.13 -3.21 -6.41
CA SER A 62 11.30 -2.56 -7.04
C SER A 62 12.60 -2.78 -6.27
N LYS A 63 12.52 -3.10 -4.97
CA LYS A 63 13.67 -3.48 -4.14
C LYS A 63 13.99 -4.98 -4.18
N GLY A 64 13.23 -5.79 -4.92
CA GLY A 64 13.39 -7.24 -4.95
C GLY A 64 12.90 -7.97 -3.69
N GLY A 65 12.00 -7.35 -2.91
CA GLY A 65 11.47 -7.95 -1.67
C GLY A 65 10.41 -9.04 -1.91
N ILE A 66 9.91 -9.16 -3.14
CA ILE A 66 8.99 -10.23 -3.55
C ILE A 66 9.80 -11.23 -4.38
N PRO A 67 9.88 -12.51 -3.97
CA PRO A 67 10.75 -13.52 -4.58
C PRO A 67 10.17 -14.10 -5.89
N CYS A 68 9.63 -13.24 -6.76
CA CYS A 68 9.15 -13.64 -8.08
C CYS A 68 9.43 -12.55 -9.11
N ARG A 69 9.50 -12.95 -10.37
CA ARG A 69 9.67 -12.05 -11.51
C ARG A 69 8.59 -12.32 -12.56
N LEU A 70 8.13 -11.25 -13.19
CA LEU A 70 7.30 -11.34 -14.38
C LEU A 70 8.11 -11.88 -15.55
N VAL A 71 7.67 -13.00 -16.12
CA VAL A 71 8.22 -13.56 -17.36
C VAL A 71 7.25 -13.29 -18.50
N HIS A 72 7.73 -12.54 -19.50
CA HIS A 72 6.97 -12.27 -20.72
C HIS A 72 7.06 -13.47 -21.66
N GLY A 73 6.07 -14.36 -21.60
CA GLY A 73 5.89 -15.39 -22.62
C GLY A 73 5.29 -14.82 -23.90
N SER A 74 5.50 -15.52 -25.02
CA SER A 74 5.00 -15.10 -26.35
C SER A 74 3.46 -15.02 -26.45
N VAL A 75 2.74 -15.77 -25.59
CA VAL A 75 1.28 -15.85 -25.59
C VAL A 75 0.68 -15.50 -24.23
N LYS A 76 1.34 -15.91 -23.13
CA LYS A 76 0.86 -15.66 -21.76
C LYS A 76 2.02 -15.24 -20.87
N HIS A 77 1.80 -14.19 -20.11
CA HIS A 77 2.66 -13.79 -19.00
C HIS A 77 2.54 -14.79 -17.85
N ARG A 78 3.65 -15.08 -17.17
CA ARG A 78 3.69 -15.96 -15.99
C ARG A 78 4.60 -15.37 -14.93
N LEU A 79 4.42 -15.81 -13.69
CA LEU A 79 5.38 -15.54 -12.63
C LEU A 79 6.42 -16.66 -12.59
N HIS A 80 7.68 -16.25 -12.45
CA HIS A 80 8.77 -17.15 -12.13
C HIS A 80 9.21 -16.87 -10.69
N TRP A 81 9.00 -17.85 -9.81
CA TRP A 81 9.43 -17.78 -8.43
C TRP A 81 10.88 -18.20 -8.29
N GLU A 82 11.66 -17.45 -7.50
CA GLU A 82 13.06 -17.79 -7.22
C GLU A 82 13.20 -19.06 -6.38
N ARG A 83 12.14 -19.41 -5.63
CA ARG A 83 12.04 -20.60 -4.79
C ARG A 83 10.66 -21.25 -5.00
N PRO A 84 10.51 -22.56 -4.77
CA PRO A 84 9.20 -23.21 -4.86
C PRO A 84 8.17 -22.53 -3.94
N PRO A 85 6.98 -22.13 -4.42
CA PRO A 85 5.95 -21.46 -3.63
C PRO A 85 5.61 -22.14 -2.29
N GLU A 86 5.76 -23.46 -2.23
CA GLU A 86 5.58 -24.33 -1.07
C GLU A 86 6.52 -23.97 0.09
N THR A 87 7.72 -23.52 -0.23
CA THR A 87 8.78 -23.22 0.75
C THR A 87 8.74 -21.79 1.25
N ILE A 88 7.95 -20.92 0.60
CA ILE A 88 7.96 -19.49 0.89
C ILE A 88 7.10 -19.20 2.12
N PRO A 89 7.58 -18.37 3.07
CA PRO A 89 6.77 -17.92 4.20
C PRO A 89 5.67 -16.94 3.75
N PHE A 90 4.48 -17.08 4.31
CA PHE A 90 3.34 -16.20 3.98
C PHE A 90 3.42 -14.83 4.68
N ASP A 91 4.07 -14.73 5.85
CA ASP A 91 4.34 -13.46 6.51
C ASP A 91 5.75 -12.97 6.13
N PRO A 92 5.91 -11.75 5.58
CA PRO A 92 4.88 -10.77 5.22
C PRO A 92 4.32 -10.92 3.81
N LEU A 93 4.84 -11.86 3.01
CA LEU A 93 4.66 -11.88 1.57
C LEU A 93 3.20 -11.91 1.10
N LEU A 94 2.36 -12.79 1.64
CA LEU A 94 0.95 -12.90 1.23
C LEU A 94 0.17 -11.63 1.61
N ILE A 95 0.52 -10.99 2.72
CA ILE A 95 -0.06 -9.71 3.14
C ILE A 95 0.33 -8.62 2.15
N THR A 96 1.61 -8.54 1.80
CA THR A 96 2.12 -7.59 0.80
C THR A 96 1.42 -7.78 -0.55
N LEU A 97 1.25 -9.03 -1.01
CA LEU A 97 0.51 -9.32 -2.25
C LEU A 97 -0.97 -8.92 -2.16
N ALA A 98 -1.62 -9.15 -1.01
CA ALA A 98 -3.01 -8.72 -0.78
C ALA A 98 -3.15 -7.19 -0.81
N GLU A 99 -2.21 -6.45 -0.21
CA GLU A 99 -2.16 -4.99 -0.29
C GLU A 99 -1.93 -4.51 -1.73
N GLY A 100 -1.12 -5.24 -2.49
CA GLY A 100 -0.82 -5.01 -3.89
C GLY A 100 -2.03 -5.20 -4.83
N LEU A 101 -3.14 -5.78 -4.39
CA LEU A 101 -4.36 -5.87 -5.22
C LEU A 101 -4.93 -4.49 -5.56
N LYS A 102 -4.55 -3.47 -4.79
CA LYS A 102 -4.87 -2.05 -5.00
C LYS A 102 -4.05 -1.40 -6.10
N GLU A 103 -3.00 -2.06 -6.60
CA GLU A 103 -2.21 -1.53 -7.69
C GLU A 103 -3.05 -1.39 -8.96
N THR A 104 -2.71 -0.37 -9.75
CA THR A 104 -3.36 -0.08 -11.03
C THR A 104 -2.37 -0.02 -12.20
N ARG A 105 -1.06 -0.08 -11.91
CA ARG A 105 0.00 -0.04 -12.92
C ARG A 105 0.57 -1.43 -13.18
N HIS A 106 0.76 -1.77 -14.45
CA HIS A 106 1.57 -2.91 -14.85
C HIS A 106 3.07 -2.58 -14.60
N PRO A 107 3.91 -3.52 -14.12
CA PRO A 107 3.65 -4.95 -13.87
C PRO A 107 3.03 -5.26 -12.49
N TYR A 108 2.94 -4.29 -11.58
CA TYR A 108 2.55 -4.51 -10.19
C TYR A 108 1.17 -5.16 -10.05
N THR A 109 0.20 -4.78 -10.88
CA THR A 109 -1.14 -5.40 -10.89
C THR A 109 -1.11 -6.90 -11.17
N PHE A 110 -0.28 -7.33 -12.12
CA PHE A 110 -0.17 -8.72 -12.51
C PHE A 110 0.56 -9.52 -11.44
N VAL A 111 1.67 -8.97 -10.92
CA VAL A 111 2.46 -9.63 -9.88
C VAL A 111 1.66 -9.83 -8.61
N SER A 112 0.92 -8.81 -8.15
CA SER A 112 0.10 -8.94 -6.95
C SER A 112 -1.04 -9.95 -7.16
N GLN A 113 -1.72 -9.90 -8.30
CA GLN A 113 -2.86 -10.78 -8.58
C GLN A 113 -2.46 -12.24 -8.75
N GLU A 114 -1.53 -12.55 -9.65
CA GLU A 114 -1.10 -13.94 -9.85
C GLU A 114 -0.27 -14.43 -8.66
N GLY A 115 0.52 -13.58 -8.02
CA GLY A 115 1.32 -13.96 -6.88
C GLY A 115 0.45 -14.36 -5.69
N PHE A 116 -0.60 -13.58 -5.41
CA PHE A 116 -1.58 -13.90 -4.37
C PHE A 116 -2.28 -15.24 -4.65
N LYS A 117 -2.69 -15.46 -5.89
CA LYS A 117 -3.37 -16.68 -6.33
C LYS A 117 -2.47 -17.91 -6.26
N GLU A 118 -1.26 -17.83 -6.79
CA GLU A 118 -0.32 -18.96 -6.80
C GLU A 118 0.08 -19.36 -5.38
N LEU A 119 0.32 -18.40 -4.47
CA LEU A 119 0.57 -18.72 -3.06
C LEU A 119 -0.62 -19.37 -2.37
N LEU A 120 -1.85 -18.94 -2.65
CA LEU A 120 -3.05 -19.55 -2.05
C LEU A 120 -3.33 -20.97 -2.58
N MET A 121 -2.81 -21.35 -3.76
CA MET A 121 -2.96 -22.69 -4.32
C MET A 121 -1.96 -23.72 -3.76
N VAL A 122 -1.01 -23.27 -2.95
CA VAL A 122 0.03 -24.12 -2.36
C VAL A 122 -0.57 -25.11 -1.34
N PRO A 123 -0.08 -26.37 -1.27
CA PRO A 123 -0.43 -27.29 -0.19
C PRO A 123 -0.15 -26.67 1.20
N ALA A 124 -1.09 -26.83 2.14
CA ALA A 124 -1.03 -26.19 3.47
C ALA A 124 -1.11 -24.65 3.47
N ALA A 125 -1.62 -24.01 2.39
CA ALA A 125 -1.88 -22.58 2.37
C ALA A 125 -2.83 -22.14 3.51
N ALA A 126 -3.79 -22.97 3.90
CA ALA A 126 -4.69 -22.69 5.02
C ALA A 126 -3.93 -22.52 6.34
N GLU A 127 -3.06 -23.47 6.70
CA GLU A 127 -2.27 -23.45 7.94
C GLU A 127 -1.37 -22.21 8.02
N LYS A 128 -0.81 -21.79 6.88
CA LYS A 128 0.04 -20.59 6.78
C LYS A 128 -0.75 -19.28 6.78
N ALA A 129 -1.98 -19.28 6.24
CA ALA A 129 -2.82 -18.09 6.15
C ALA A 129 -3.57 -17.78 7.45
N LEU A 130 -3.93 -18.79 8.23
CA LEU A 130 -4.70 -18.63 9.48
C LEU A 130 -4.05 -17.65 10.49
N PRO A 131 -2.73 -17.73 10.79
CA PRO A 131 -2.08 -16.82 11.76
C PRO A 131 -2.10 -15.35 11.32
N ILE A 132 -2.12 -15.09 10.02
CA ILE A 132 -2.10 -13.76 9.43
C ILE A 132 -3.47 -13.30 8.91
N LEU A 133 -4.51 -14.10 9.11
CA LEU A 133 -5.86 -13.87 8.59
C LEU A 133 -6.43 -12.48 8.93
N PRO A 134 -6.25 -11.94 10.16
CA PRO A 134 -6.74 -10.59 10.46
C PRO A 134 -6.11 -9.51 9.58
N LYS A 135 -4.80 -9.63 9.29
CA LYS A 135 -4.07 -8.70 8.42
C LYS A 135 -4.50 -8.86 6.97
N LEU A 136 -4.68 -10.09 6.49
CA LEU A 136 -5.19 -10.37 5.14
C LEU A 136 -6.61 -9.81 4.93
N ALA A 137 -7.50 -10.01 5.90
CA ALA A 137 -8.85 -9.46 5.84
C ALA A 137 -8.83 -7.92 5.81
N ALA A 138 -7.93 -7.27 6.55
CA ALA A 138 -7.76 -5.82 6.51
C ALA A 138 -7.24 -5.33 5.15
N ALA A 139 -6.23 -6.00 4.57
CA ALA A 139 -5.69 -5.68 3.26
C ALA A 139 -6.77 -5.81 2.15
N LEU A 140 -7.52 -6.92 2.15
CA LEU A 140 -8.63 -7.14 1.23
C LEU A 140 -9.74 -6.11 1.40
N LYS A 141 -10.10 -5.77 2.64
CA LYS A 141 -11.07 -4.69 2.91
C LYS A 141 -10.62 -3.37 2.27
N GLY A 142 -9.32 -3.07 2.31
CA GLY A 142 -8.73 -1.89 1.66
C GLY A 142 -8.93 -1.85 0.14
N ALA A 143 -8.92 -3.00 -0.54
CA ALA A 143 -9.26 -3.10 -1.95
C ALA A 143 -10.77 -3.01 -2.21
N LEU A 144 -11.60 -3.63 -1.36
CA LEU A 144 -13.06 -3.63 -1.51
C LEU A 144 -13.71 -2.27 -1.30
N VAL A 145 -13.11 -1.38 -0.51
CA VAL A 145 -13.60 -0.01 -0.31
C VAL A 145 -13.07 0.98 -1.34
N HIS A 146 -12.16 0.55 -2.21
CA HIS A 146 -11.53 1.43 -3.20
C HIS A 146 -12.56 1.92 -4.22
N THR A 147 -12.40 3.15 -4.70
CA THR A 147 -13.34 3.78 -5.66
C THR A 147 -13.23 3.16 -7.04
N ASP A 148 -12.01 2.85 -7.47
CA ASP A 148 -11.71 2.15 -8.74
C ASP A 148 -12.37 0.76 -8.79
N GLY A 149 -13.11 0.52 -9.88
CA GLY A 149 -13.83 -0.73 -10.11
C GLY A 149 -12.93 -1.93 -10.34
N GLY A 150 -11.80 -1.76 -11.03
CA GLY A 150 -10.86 -2.84 -11.28
C GLY A 150 -10.16 -3.30 -10.01
N VAL A 151 -9.81 -2.36 -9.12
CA VAL A 151 -9.29 -2.69 -7.77
C VAL A 151 -10.34 -3.44 -6.96
N PHE A 152 -11.60 -2.99 -7.00
CA PHE A 152 -12.70 -3.67 -6.32
C PHE A 152 -12.86 -5.13 -6.79
N GLU A 153 -12.89 -5.36 -8.12
CA GLU A 153 -13.02 -6.69 -8.70
C GLU A 153 -11.84 -7.61 -8.33
N ARG A 154 -10.61 -7.09 -8.34
CA ARG A 154 -9.43 -7.83 -7.86
C ARG A 154 -9.54 -8.18 -6.38
N GLY A 155 -9.97 -7.23 -5.54
CA GLY A 155 -10.22 -7.47 -4.12
C GLY A 155 -11.32 -8.49 -3.86
N LEU A 156 -12.40 -8.47 -4.66
CA LEU A 156 -13.49 -9.43 -4.59
C LEU A 156 -13.04 -10.84 -4.98
N ASN A 157 -12.25 -10.95 -6.04
CA ASN A 157 -11.67 -12.23 -6.46
C ASN A 157 -10.70 -12.77 -5.40
N GLY A 158 -9.82 -11.93 -4.87
CA GLY A 158 -8.91 -12.28 -3.77
C GLY A 158 -9.65 -12.72 -2.51
N LEU A 159 -10.78 -12.10 -2.18
CA LEU A 159 -11.64 -12.52 -1.06
C LEU A 159 -12.20 -13.92 -1.27
N VAL A 160 -12.73 -14.20 -2.47
CA VAL A 160 -13.26 -15.52 -2.82
C VAL A 160 -12.14 -16.58 -2.74
N GLN A 161 -10.96 -16.29 -3.29
CA GLN A 161 -9.82 -17.20 -3.21
C GLN A 161 -9.42 -17.46 -1.75
N LEU A 162 -9.29 -16.43 -0.93
CA LEU A 162 -8.96 -16.59 0.49
C LEU A 162 -10.02 -17.45 1.19
N SER A 163 -11.30 -17.20 0.94
CA SER A 163 -12.40 -17.96 1.55
C SER A 163 -12.39 -19.44 1.19
N ALA A 164 -11.98 -19.79 -0.04
CA ALA A 164 -11.83 -21.19 -0.46
C ALA A 164 -10.75 -21.91 0.33
N ILE A 165 -9.70 -21.20 0.76
CA ILE A 165 -8.55 -21.76 1.47
C ILE A 165 -8.80 -21.83 2.98
N VAL A 166 -9.29 -20.76 3.61
CA VAL A 166 -9.45 -20.71 5.07
C VAL A 166 -10.84 -21.15 5.54
N GLY A 167 -11.82 -21.23 4.63
CA GLY A 167 -13.17 -21.70 4.90
C GLY A 167 -13.86 -20.93 6.05
N PRO A 168 -14.43 -21.64 7.04
CA PRO A 168 -15.18 -21.02 8.15
C PRO A 168 -14.38 -20.04 9.00
N ALA A 169 -13.05 -20.13 9.03
CA ALA A 169 -12.21 -19.21 9.81
C ALA A 169 -12.39 -17.74 9.38
N LEU A 170 -12.80 -17.50 8.13
CA LEU A 170 -13.08 -16.15 7.62
C LEU A 170 -14.32 -15.51 8.26
N ASN A 171 -15.23 -16.30 8.85
CA ASN A 171 -16.52 -15.82 9.39
C ASN A 171 -16.35 -14.72 10.44
N ILE A 172 -15.27 -14.77 11.23
CA ILE A 172 -14.93 -13.76 12.26
C ILE A 172 -14.74 -12.37 11.62
N HIS A 173 -14.18 -12.32 10.42
CA HIS A 173 -13.89 -11.08 9.69
C HIS A 173 -14.97 -10.73 8.64
N LEU A 174 -15.86 -11.67 8.34
CA LEU A 174 -16.84 -11.56 7.26
C LEU A 174 -17.78 -10.34 7.44
N LYS A 175 -18.22 -10.04 8.67
CA LYS A 175 -19.08 -8.87 8.97
C LYS A 175 -18.50 -7.56 8.43
N ASN A 176 -17.20 -7.37 8.58
CA ASN A 176 -16.51 -6.15 8.14
C ASN A 176 -16.37 -6.08 6.62
N LEU A 177 -16.18 -7.23 5.96
CA LEU A 177 -16.03 -7.34 4.51
C LEU A 177 -17.38 -7.17 3.80
N LEU A 178 -18.44 -7.77 4.33
CA LEU A 178 -19.81 -7.68 3.79
C LEU A 178 -20.35 -6.25 3.76
N THR A 179 -19.95 -5.40 4.72
CA THR A 179 -20.33 -3.98 4.74
C THR A 179 -19.85 -3.25 3.48
N SER A 180 -18.68 -3.64 2.94
CA SER A 180 -18.16 -3.08 1.70
C SER A 180 -18.91 -3.63 0.48
N LEU A 181 -19.27 -4.93 0.50
CA LEU A 181 -20.00 -5.59 -0.57
C LEU A 181 -21.44 -5.08 -0.71
N SER A 182 -22.14 -4.85 0.41
CA SER A 182 -23.53 -4.37 0.39
C SER A 182 -23.66 -3.02 -0.31
N ARG A 183 -22.65 -2.14 -0.17
CA ARG A 183 -22.61 -0.86 -0.89
C ARG A 183 -22.52 -1.05 -2.40
N ARG A 184 -21.75 -2.04 -2.84
CA ARG A 184 -21.49 -2.32 -4.26
C ARG A 184 -22.60 -3.15 -4.93
N LEU A 185 -23.45 -3.82 -4.16
CA LEU A 185 -24.65 -4.50 -4.67
C LEU A 185 -25.68 -3.56 -5.30
N MET A 186 -25.70 -2.27 -4.92
CA MET A 186 -26.60 -1.27 -5.50
C MET A 186 -26.16 -0.86 -6.91
N ASP A 187 -24.91 -1.14 -7.29
CA ASP A 187 -24.38 -0.82 -8.60
C ASP A 187 -24.65 -1.99 -9.56
N LYS A 188 -25.43 -1.72 -10.62
CA LYS A 188 -25.81 -2.73 -11.63
C LYS A 188 -24.60 -3.42 -12.23
N LYS A 189 -23.46 -2.72 -12.33
CA LYS A 189 -22.24 -3.27 -12.92
C LYS A 189 -21.63 -4.39 -12.08
N TYR A 190 -21.68 -4.28 -10.75
CA TYR A 190 -21.00 -5.22 -9.84
C TYR A 190 -21.96 -6.21 -9.18
N LYS A 191 -23.28 -6.00 -9.31
CA LYS A 191 -24.31 -6.82 -8.67
C LYS A 191 -24.10 -8.31 -8.90
N ASP A 192 -23.89 -8.75 -10.14
CA ASP A 192 -23.78 -10.17 -10.46
C ASP A 192 -22.48 -10.77 -9.92
N GLY A 193 -21.36 -10.05 -10.05
CA GLY A 193 -20.06 -10.45 -9.50
C GLY A 193 -20.09 -10.57 -7.98
N VAL A 194 -20.70 -9.61 -7.29
CA VAL A 194 -20.85 -9.64 -5.83
C VAL A 194 -21.80 -10.75 -5.39
N THR A 195 -22.89 -10.98 -6.11
CA THR A 195 -23.83 -12.07 -5.82
C THR A 195 -23.13 -13.43 -5.94
N SER A 196 -22.39 -13.67 -7.02
CA SER A 196 -21.60 -14.90 -7.19
C SER A 196 -20.53 -15.06 -6.10
N ALA A 197 -19.90 -13.97 -5.67
CA ALA A 197 -18.94 -14.01 -4.57
C ALA A 197 -19.60 -14.37 -3.23
N LEU A 198 -20.78 -13.83 -2.92
CA LEU A 198 -21.53 -14.15 -1.71
C LEU A 198 -21.94 -15.63 -1.67
N GLN A 199 -22.34 -16.19 -2.82
CA GLN A 199 -22.65 -17.62 -2.95
C GLN A 199 -21.44 -18.50 -2.65
N LYS A 200 -20.26 -18.15 -3.16
CA LYS A 200 -19.02 -18.86 -2.85
C LYS A 200 -18.63 -18.71 -1.38
N LEU A 201 -18.80 -17.53 -0.80
CA LEU A 201 -18.57 -17.29 0.63
C LEU A 201 -19.50 -18.16 1.51
N GLU A 202 -20.75 -18.33 1.10
CA GLU A 202 -21.69 -19.25 1.77
C GLU A 202 -21.21 -20.71 1.67
N GLN A 203 -20.83 -21.13 0.47
CA GLN A 203 -20.35 -22.49 0.23
C GLN A 203 -19.12 -22.86 1.07
N TYR A 204 -18.14 -21.94 1.18
CA TYR A 204 -16.90 -22.21 1.92
C TYR A 204 -17.01 -21.92 3.41
N GLY A 205 -17.82 -20.93 3.81
CA GLY A 205 -17.98 -20.52 5.21
C GLY A 205 -19.00 -21.34 5.99
N GLY A 206 -19.77 -22.21 5.32
CA GLY A 206 -20.75 -23.10 5.92
C GLY A 206 -21.96 -22.39 6.52
N LYS A 207 -22.74 -23.10 7.35
CA LYS A 207 -24.04 -22.61 7.89
C LYS A 207 -23.94 -21.29 8.64
N GLU A 208 -22.85 -21.06 9.37
CA GLU A 208 -22.63 -19.82 10.12
C GLU A 208 -22.49 -18.60 9.20
N SER A 209 -21.84 -18.77 8.05
CA SER A 209 -21.65 -17.69 7.09
C SER A 209 -22.97 -17.17 6.54
N LEU A 210 -23.98 -18.04 6.34
CA LEU A 210 -25.31 -17.65 5.87
C LEU A 210 -26.00 -16.71 6.87
N VAL A 211 -25.91 -16.99 8.17
CA VAL A 211 -26.48 -16.13 9.22
C VAL A 211 -25.82 -14.75 9.18
N ILE A 212 -24.50 -14.71 9.03
CA ILE A 212 -23.73 -13.47 8.94
C ILE A 212 -24.08 -12.70 7.66
N ILE A 213 -24.17 -13.37 6.50
CA ILE A 213 -24.54 -12.76 5.23
C ILE A 213 -25.95 -12.15 5.32
N LYS A 214 -26.95 -12.93 5.75
CA LYS A 214 -28.34 -12.46 5.89
C LYS A 214 -28.48 -11.32 6.90
N SER A 215 -27.66 -11.31 7.96
CA SER A 215 -27.67 -10.20 8.93
C SER A 215 -27.27 -8.85 8.32
N LYS A 216 -26.43 -8.85 7.27
CA LYS A 216 -25.94 -7.62 6.63
C LYS A 216 -26.59 -7.33 5.27
N ILE A 217 -27.04 -8.38 4.59
CA ILE A 217 -27.65 -8.32 3.27
C ILE A 217 -28.95 -9.16 3.34
N PRO A 218 -30.05 -8.59 3.87
CA PRO A 218 -31.30 -9.32 4.04
C PRO A 218 -31.91 -9.83 2.73
N THR A 219 -31.56 -9.19 1.61
CA THR A 219 -32.04 -9.54 0.26
C THR A 219 -31.29 -10.72 -0.38
N TYR A 220 -30.30 -11.29 0.31
CA TYR A 220 -29.52 -12.41 -0.22
C TYR A 220 -30.31 -13.72 -0.23
N CYS A 221 -30.35 -14.39 -1.38
CA CYS A 221 -30.92 -15.72 -1.56
C CYS A 221 -29.83 -16.80 -1.47
N SER A 222 -30.06 -17.81 -0.63
CA SER A 222 -29.12 -18.93 -0.41
C SER A 222 -29.04 -19.85 -1.62
N ILE A 223 -27.87 -20.47 -1.81
CA ILE A 223 -27.65 -21.51 -2.84
C ILE A 223 -28.26 -22.87 -2.49
N TYR A 224 -28.63 -23.09 -1.22
CA TYR A 224 -29.22 -24.34 -0.73
C TYR A 224 -30.75 -24.28 -0.65
N SER A 225 -31.35 -23.25 -1.24
CA SER A 225 -32.79 -23.00 -1.19
C SER A 225 -33.57 -23.81 -2.22
#